data_AF-A0A6I6AD75-F1
#
_entry.id   AF-A0A6I6AD75-F1
#
_cell.length_a   1.000
_cell.length_b   1.000
_cell.length_c   1.000
_cell.angle_alpha   90.00
_cell.angle_beta   90.00
_cell.angle_gamma   90.00
#
_symmetry.space_group_name_H-M   'P 1'
#
loop_
_entity.id
_entity.type
_entity.pdbx_description
1 polymer ?
#
loop_
_entity_poly.entity_id
_entity_poly.type
_entity_poly.pdbx_seq_one_letter_code
_entity_poly.pdbx_strand_id
1 'polypeptide(L)'
;MSDVDPTECVQVQAFDHITLVVKDLEAARKFYVDFLGMDQVPRPAFSFEGHWYQIGGQQIHLILEHDQSGAAGQADVEPNTRTHHFAFQVQNANQAYAQALQQGIPIVSPPKPRPDGATQTFVNDPDGHIIELCSLGS
;
A
#
# COMPACT_ATOMS: atom_id res chain seq x y z
N MET A 1 20.56 -8.95 -31.48
CA MET A 1 19.42 -9.25 -30.60
C MET A 1 18.22 -9.29 -31.53
N SER A 2 17.58 -10.45 -31.67
CA SER A 2 16.42 -10.62 -32.55
C SER A 2 15.27 -9.79 -32.00
N ASP A 3 14.74 -8.89 -32.81
CA ASP A 3 13.50 -8.18 -32.52
C ASP A 3 12.41 -9.24 -32.34
N VAL A 4 11.93 -9.39 -31.10
CA VAL A 4 10.76 -10.20 -30.80
C VAL A 4 9.59 -9.46 -31.43
N ASP A 5 8.83 -10.12 -32.31
CA ASP A 5 7.61 -9.57 -32.87
C ASP A 5 6.69 -9.19 -31.70
N PRO A 6 6.23 -7.92 -31.59
CA PRO A 6 5.39 -7.47 -30.48
C PRO A 6 4.06 -8.24 -30.37
N THR A 7 3.72 -9.08 -31.35
CA THR A 7 2.58 -10.02 -31.31
C THR A 7 2.85 -11.34 -30.57
N GLU A 8 4.10 -11.64 -30.17
CA GLU A 8 4.44 -12.88 -29.44
C GLU A 8 4.47 -12.75 -27.91
N CYS A 9 4.36 -11.55 -27.35
CA CYS A 9 4.33 -11.34 -25.90
C CYS A 9 3.21 -10.42 -25.43
N VAL A 10 2.70 -10.70 -24.23
CA VAL A 10 1.67 -9.87 -23.57
C VAL A 10 2.26 -8.50 -23.23
N GLN A 11 1.64 -7.44 -23.75
CA GLN A 11 2.05 -6.06 -23.50
C GLN A 11 1.31 -5.49 -22.28
N VAL A 12 2.00 -5.38 -21.15
CA VAL A 12 1.47 -4.73 -19.95
C VAL A 12 1.42 -3.22 -20.19
N GLN A 13 0.26 -2.60 -19.95
CA GLN A 13 0.05 -1.16 -20.17
C GLN A 13 0.38 -0.30 -18.94
N ALA A 14 0.01 -0.78 -17.75
CA ALA A 14 0.20 -0.09 -16.50
C ALA A 14 0.13 -1.08 -15.32
N PHE A 15 0.62 -0.65 -14.16
CA PHE A 15 0.20 -1.25 -12.90
C PHE A 15 -1.22 -0.78 -12.60
N ASP A 16 -2.19 -1.70 -12.54
CA ASP A 16 -3.60 -1.36 -12.38
C ASP A 16 -3.97 -1.21 -10.90
N HIS A 17 -3.80 -2.28 -10.14
CA HIS A 17 -4.11 -2.30 -8.71
C HIS A 17 -3.25 -3.30 -7.95
N ILE A 18 -3.29 -3.15 -6.63
CA ILE A 18 -2.94 -4.21 -5.69
C ILE A 18 -4.17 -4.65 -4.90
N THR A 19 -4.24 -5.94 -4.60
CA THR A 19 -5.22 -6.49 -3.67
C THR A 19 -4.58 -6.78 -2.30
N LEU A 20 -5.23 -6.33 -1.22
CA LEU A 20 -4.84 -6.61 0.16
C LEU A 20 -6.01 -7.29 0.89
N VAL A 21 -5.70 -8.32 1.67
CA VAL A 21 -6.70 -9.01 2.49
C VAL A 21 -6.63 -8.47 3.91
N VAL A 22 -7.77 -8.04 4.44
CA VAL A 22 -7.87 -7.31 5.71
C VAL A 22 -8.88 -7.98 6.64
N LYS A 23 -8.71 -7.82 7.96
CA LYS A 23 -9.64 -8.41 8.96
C LYS A 23 -10.80 -7.49 9.31
N ASP A 24 -10.62 -6.19 9.13
CA ASP A 24 -11.61 -5.17 9.49
C ASP A 24 -11.59 -4.03 8.45
N LEU A 25 -12.66 -3.94 7.66
CA LEU A 25 -12.79 -2.92 6.62
C LEU A 25 -12.85 -1.50 7.17
N GLU A 26 -13.41 -1.28 8.36
CA GLU A 26 -13.48 0.05 8.96
C GLU A 26 -12.13 0.46 9.55
N ALA A 27 -11.40 -0.46 10.17
CA ALA A 27 -10.02 -0.21 10.60
C ALA A 27 -9.13 0.14 9.39
N ALA A 28 -9.26 -0.62 8.31
CA ALA A 28 -8.53 -0.35 7.07
C ALA A 28 -8.96 0.99 6.45
N ARG A 29 -10.26 1.33 6.42
CA ARG A 29 -10.76 2.62 5.94
C ARG A 29 -10.13 3.79 6.71
N LYS A 30 -10.05 3.71 8.04
CA LYS A 30 -9.38 4.74 8.86
C LYS A 30 -7.92 4.93 8.46
N PHE A 31 -7.22 3.85 8.14
CA PHE A 31 -5.83 3.93 7.69
C PHE A 31 -5.71 4.52 6.27
N TYR A 32 -6.38 3.93 5.28
CA TYR A 32 -6.21 4.32 3.88
C TYR A 32 -6.88 5.65 3.53
N VAL A 33 -8.03 5.96 4.14
CA VAL A 33 -8.76 7.21 3.90
C VAL A 33 -8.35 8.28 4.90
N ASP A 34 -8.49 8.03 6.20
CA ASP A 34 -8.34 9.11 7.18
C ASP A 34 -6.86 9.48 7.43
N PHE A 35 -5.95 8.50 7.42
CA PHE A 35 -4.50 8.75 7.57
C PHE A 35 -3.79 9.03 6.25
N LEU A 36 -3.98 8.19 5.22
CA LEU A 36 -3.30 8.37 3.93
C LEU A 36 -4.03 9.30 2.95
N GLY A 37 -5.27 9.69 3.23
CA GLY A 37 -6.01 10.66 2.43
C GLY A 37 -6.49 10.13 1.07
N MET A 38 -6.64 8.81 0.90
CA MET A 38 -7.09 8.22 -0.35
C MET A 38 -8.61 8.35 -0.53
N ASP A 39 -9.05 8.44 -1.79
CA ASP A 39 -10.47 8.46 -2.13
C ASP A 39 -11.03 7.03 -2.22
N GLN A 40 -12.09 6.77 -1.46
CA GLN A 40 -12.88 5.55 -1.65
C GLN A 40 -13.76 5.67 -2.89
N VAL A 41 -13.66 4.69 -3.78
CA VAL A 41 -14.38 4.67 -5.06
C VAL A 41 -15.40 3.53 -5.13
N PRO A 42 -16.44 3.65 -5.98
CA PRO A 42 -17.39 2.57 -6.20
C PRO A 42 -16.70 1.27 -6.64
N ARG A 43 -17.16 0.17 -6.08
CA ARG A 43 -16.71 -1.20 -6.35
C ARG A 43 -17.89 -2.00 -6.94
N PRO A 44 -17.66 -2.90 -7.92
CA PRO A 44 -18.69 -3.82 -8.38
C PRO A 44 -19.31 -4.65 -7.25
N ALA A 45 -20.57 -5.05 -7.42
CA ALA A 45 -21.29 -5.85 -6.43
C ALA A 45 -20.85 -7.33 -6.45
N PHE A 46 -19.63 -7.61 -6.00
CA PHE A 46 -19.13 -8.97 -5.80
C PHE A 46 -19.82 -9.65 -4.61
N SER A 47 -19.72 -10.98 -4.55
CA SER A 47 -20.31 -11.80 -3.48
C SER A 47 -19.54 -11.77 -2.15
N PHE A 48 -18.43 -11.04 -2.08
CA PHE A 48 -17.60 -10.88 -0.88
C PHE A 48 -17.50 -9.40 -0.50
N GLU A 49 -17.10 -9.12 0.73
CA GLU A 49 -16.97 -7.76 1.25
C GLU A 49 -15.61 -7.14 0.91
N GLY A 50 -15.56 -5.83 0.71
CA GLY A 50 -14.34 -5.15 0.26
C GLY A 50 -14.53 -3.68 -0.07
N HIS A 51 -13.41 -2.96 -0.20
CA HIS A 51 -13.36 -1.53 -0.54
C HIS A 51 -12.34 -1.28 -1.64
N TRP A 52 -12.59 -0.30 -2.51
CA TRP A 52 -11.62 0.16 -3.50
C TRP A 52 -11.20 1.58 -3.17
N TYR A 53 -9.89 1.86 -3.25
CA TYR A 53 -9.31 3.18 -3.06
C TYR A 53 -8.53 3.60 -4.30
N GLN A 54 -8.65 4.88 -4.68
CA GLN A 54 -7.96 5.46 -5.83
C GLN A 54 -6.69 6.19 -5.42
N ILE A 55 -5.60 5.98 -6.18
CA ILE A 55 -4.29 6.63 -5.98
C ILE A 55 -3.73 7.02 -7.34
N GLY A 56 -3.89 8.29 -7.73
CA GLY A 56 -3.51 8.73 -9.07
C GLY A 56 -4.23 7.88 -10.13
N GLY A 57 -3.47 7.18 -10.98
CA GLY A 57 -3.99 6.27 -11.99
C GLY A 57 -4.12 4.79 -11.56
N GLN A 58 -3.84 4.46 -10.29
CA GLN A 58 -3.85 3.09 -9.77
C GLN A 58 -4.88 2.92 -8.63
N GLN A 59 -5.12 1.67 -8.21
CA GLN A 59 -6.05 1.37 -7.12
C GLN A 59 -5.48 0.42 -6.06
N ILE A 60 -6.08 0.46 -4.87
CA ILE A 60 -6.00 -0.61 -3.86
C ILE A 60 -7.37 -1.27 -3.78
N HIS A 61 -7.41 -2.59 -3.87
CA HIS A 61 -8.59 -3.41 -3.65
C HIS A 61 -8.45 -4.12 -2.30
N LEU A 62 -9.26 -3.73 -1.33
CA LEU A 62 -9.39 -4.47 -0.09
C LEU A 62 -10.41 -5.60 -0.23
N ILE A 63 -10.06 -6.76 0.31
CA ILE A 63 -10.94 -7.91 0.47
C ILE A 63 -11.01 -8.23 1.95
N LEU A 64 -12.22 -8.31 2.51
CA LEU A 64 -12.40 -8.81 3.88
C LEU A 64 -12.05 -10.30 3.92
N GLU A 65 -11.24 -10.73 4.88
CA GLU A 65 -10.80 -12.12 5.03
C GLU A 65 -11.97 -13.11 5.02
N HIS A 66 -11.86 -14.13 4.17
CA HIS A 66 -12.80 -15.24 4.08
C HIS A 66 -12.10 -16.50 3.52
N ASP A 67 -12.80 -17.64 3.50
CA ASP A 67 -12.24 -18.95 3.14
C ASP A 67 -11.52 -19.03 1.77
N GLN A 68 -11.77 -18.08 0.87
CA GLN A 68 -11.17 -18.06 -0.48
C GLN A 68 -10.24 -16.85 -0.73
N SER A 69 -10.11 -15.90 0.20
CA SER A 69 -9.25 -14.72 0.02
C SER A 69 -7.78 -15.00 0.27
N GLY A 70 -7.45 -16.08 1.00
CA GLY A 70 -6.18 -16.20 1.71
C GLY A 70 -6.22 -15.44 3.05
N ALA A 71 -5.16 -15.57 3.84
CA ALA A 71 -5.09 -14.94 5.15
C ALA A 71 -4.89 -13.42 5.04
N ALA A 72 -5.49 -12.67 5.96
CA ALA A 72 -5.27 -11.24 6.06
C ALA A 72 -3.89 -10.89 6.61
N GLY A 73 -3.36 -9.76 6.15
CA GLY A 73 -2.07 -9.24 6.58
C GLY A 73 -0.88 -9.99 6.01
N GLN A 74 0.25 -9.86 6.69
CA GLN A 74 1.49 -10.54 6.35
C GLN A 74 1.85 -11.55 7.44
N ALA A 75 1.78 -12.84 7.13
CA ALA A 75 2.13 -13.90 8.10
C ALA A 75 3.63 -13.85 8.45
N ASP A 76 3.95 -13.83 9.75
CA ASP A 76 5.27 -14.11 10.33
C ASP A 76 6.45 -13.29 9.77
N VAL A 77 6.27 -11.96 9.60
CA VAL A 77 7.38 -11.09 9.21
C VAL A 77 7.73 -10.17 10.37
N GLU A 78 8.83 -10.48 11.06
CA GLU A 78 9.55 -9.50 11.88
C GLU A 78 9.71 -8.19 11.09
N PRO A 79 9.44 -7.01 11.69
CA PRO A 79 9.46 -5.73 10.97
C PRO A 79 10.77 -5.53 10.20
N ASN A 80 10.74 -5.77 8.88
CA ASN A 80 11.90 -5.75 8.02
C ASN A 80 11.62 -4.86 6.80
N THR A 81 12.29 -3.72 6.71
CA THR A 81 12.13 -2.79 5.57
C THR A 81 12.63 -3.35 4.24
N ARG A 82 13.24 -4.55 4.23
CA ARG A 82 13.73 -5.24 3.02
C ARG A 82 12.84 -6.41 2.59
N THR A 83 11.69 -6.60 3.22
CA THR A 83 10.69 -7.62 2.82
C THR A 83 9.67 -7.05 1.85
N HIS A 84 8.65 -7.81 1.47
CA HIS A 84 7.53 -7.31 0.66
C HIS A 84 6.86 -6.11 1.34
N HIS A 85 6.71 -5.02 0.60
CA HIS A 85 6.05 -3.79 1.02
C HIS A 85 5.49 -3.08 -0.22
N PHE A 86 4.58 -2.13 0.02
CA PHE A 86 4.05 -1.25 -1.02
C PHE A 86 4.41 0.19 -0.67
N ALA A 87 4.88 0.93 -1.65
CA ALA A 87 5.41 2.28 -1.45
C ALA A 87 4.45 3.32 -2.01
N PHE A 88 4.11 4.31 -1.20
CA PHE A 88 3.38 5.50 -1.61
C PHE A 88 4.30 6.71 -1.60
N GLN A 89 4.25 7.47 -2.68
CA GLN A 89 4.86 8.78 -2.70
C GLN A 89 3.97 9.75 -1.92
N VAL A 90 4.54 10.35 -0.88
CA VAL A 90 3.90 11.38 -0.05
C VAL A 90 4.62 12.71 -0.20
N GLN A 91 3.94 13.80 0.16
CA GLN A 91 4.54 15.14 0.07
C GLN A 91 5.78 15.28 0.96
N ASN A 92 5.75 14.71 2.17
CA ASN A 92 6.86 14.79 3.13
C ASN A 92 6.86 13.58 4.08
N ALA A 93 7.86 12.69 3.94
CA ALA A 93 7.97 11.49 4.75
C ALA A 93 8.21 11.78 6.25
N ASN A 94 8.90 12.88 6.59
CA ASN A 94 9.10 13.26 8.00
C ASN A 94 7.79 13.70 8.66
N GLN A 95 6.95 14.43 7.91
CA GLN A 95 5.63 14.84 8.39
C GLN A 95 4.70 13.64 8.54
N ALA A 96 4.68 12.74 7.55
CA ALA A 96 3.89 11.52 7.61
C ALA A 96 4.27 10.65 8.83
N TYR A 97 5.57 10.51 9.11
CA TYR A 97 6.06 9.85 10.32
C TYR A 97 5.56 10.52 11.61
N ALA A 98 5.63 11.84 11.71
CA ALA A 98 5.15 12.56 12.89
C ALA A 98 3.64 12.38 13.12
N GLN A 99 2.85 12.40 12.04
CA GLN A 99 1.40 12.14 12.08
C GLN A 99 1.10 10.69 12.48
N ALA A 100 1.85 9.72 11.96
CA ALA A 100 1.72 8.31 12.33
C ALA A 100 1.94 8.11 13.84
N LEU A 101 2.98 8.72 14.41
CA LEU A 101 3.21 8.71 15.87
C LEU A 101 2.04 9.30 16.65
N GLN A 102 1.50 10.44 16.21
CA GLN A 102 0.40 11.12 16.88
C GLN A 102 -0.89 10.28 16.86
N GLN A 103 -1.14 9.54 15.78
CA GLN A 103 -2.32 8.70 15.60
C GLN A 103 -2.15 7.27 16.13
N GLY A 104 -0.97 6.95 16.69
CA GLY A 104 -0.69 5.61 17.23
C GLY A 104 -0.52 4.54 16.15
N ILE A 105 -0.18 4.92 14.92
CA ILE A 105 0.09 3.98 13.82
C ILE A 105 1.44 3.29 14.08
N PRO A 106 1.53 1.95 13.99
CA PRO A 106 2.77 1.23 14.24
C PRO A 106 3.88 1.65 13.26
N ILE A 107 5.04 2.00 13.81
CA ILE A 107 6.22 2.37 13.05
C ILE A 107 7.11 1.13 12.84
N VAL A 108 7.41 0.81 11.59
CA VAL A 108 8.42 -0.19 11.20
C VAL A 108 9.81 0.43 11.15
N SER A 109 9.93 1.65 10.60
CA SER A 109 11.20 2.37 10.56
C SER A 109 11.01 3.89 10.53
N PRO A 110 11.77 4.65 11.34
CA PRO A 110 11.75 6.11 11.26
C PRO A 110 12.31 6.60 9.91
N PRO A 111 12.10 7.89 9.56
CA PRO A 111 12.59 8.48 8.33
C PRO A 111 14.11 8.30 8.15
N LYS A 112 14.51 7.87 6.95
CA LYS A 112 15.91 7.71 6.54
C LYS A 112 16.11 8.28 5.14
N PRO A 113 17.23 8.99 4.89
CA PRO A 113 17.59 9.39 3.55
C PRO A 113 18.00 8.18 2.72
N ARG A 114 17.66 8.20 1.44
CA ARG A 114 18.09 7.25 0.41
C ARG A 114 19.24 7.84 -0.41
N PRO A 115 20.11 7.00 -1.01
CA PRO A 115 21.20 7.46 -1.86
C PRO A 115 20.77 8.27 -3.11
N ASP A 116 19.51 8.14 -3.54
CA ASP A 116 18.92 8.90 -4.66
C ASP A 116 18.29 10.23 -4.25
N GLY A 117 18.49 10.66 -2.99
CA GLY A 117 18.00 11.94 -2.48
C GLY A 117 16.57 11.92 -1.93
N ALA A 118 15.85 10.80 -2.05
CA ALA A 118 14.55 10.65 -1.42
C ALA A 118 14.66 10.39 0.09
N THR A 119 13.58 10.63 0.83
CA THR A 119 13.43 10.23 2.24
C THR A 119 12.31 9.21 2.36
N GLN A 120 12.54 8.12 3.08
CA GLN A 120 11.56 7.04 3.28
C GLN A 120 11.34 6.76 4.77
N THR A 121 10.11 6.44 5.16
CA THR A 121 9.74 5.86 6.47
C THR A 121 8.80 4.68 6.23
N PHE A 122 8.70 3.76 7.18
CA PHE A 122 7.86 2.56 7.03
C PHE A 122 6.90 2.45 8.22
N VAL A 123 5.64 2.14 7.92
CA VAL A 123 4.57 1.91 8.89
C VAL A 123 3.87 0.59 8.61
N ASN A 124 3.12 0.06 9.57
CA ASN A 124 2.15 -1.00 9.30
C ASN A 124 0.74 -0.43 9.17
N ASP A 125 -0.04 -0.98 8.26
CA ASP A 125 -1.49 -0.86 8.31
C ASP A 125 -2.07 -1.70 9.48
N PRO A 126 -3.39 -1.66 9.73
CA PRO A 126 -4.01 -2.38 10.85
C PRO A 126 -3.80 -3.90 10.84
N ASP A 127 -3.58 -4.50 9.67
CA ASP A 127 -3.40 -5.94 9.49
C ASP A 127 -1.93 -6.35 9.34
N GLY A 128 -1.00 -5.39 9.46
CA GLY A 128 0.44 -5.66 9.43
C GLY A 128 1.08 -5.58 8.05
N HIS A 129 0.37 -5.15 7.00
CA HIS A 129 0.99 -4.85 5.71
C HIS A 129 2.01 -3.72 5.88
N ILE A 130 3.22 -3.93 5.38
CA ILE A 130 4.28 -2.91 5.47
C ILE A 130 4.09 -1.89 4.35
N ILE A 131 3.95 -0.63 4.74
CA ILE A 131 3.75 0.51 3.85
C ILE A 131 4.97 1.42 3.93
N GLU A 132 5.65 1.63 2.80
CA GLU A 132 6.70 2.65 2.66
C GLU A 132 6.03 3.99 2.31
N LEU A 133 6.38 5.05 3.04
CA LEU A 133 6.02 6.42 2.71
C LEU A 133 7.28 7.16 2.30
N CYS A 134 7.37 7.51 1.02
CA CYS A 134 8.56 8.11 0.41
C CYS A 134 8.26 9.52 -0.10
N SER A 135 9.12 10.48 0.18
CA SER A 135 9.08 11.81 -0.43
C SER A 135 10.38 12.05 -1.20
N LEU A 136 10.28 12.45 -2.46
CA LEU A 136 11.44 12.83 -3.27
C LEU A 136 12.05 14.13 -2.69
N GLY A 137 13.38 14.23 -2.69
CA GLY A 137 14.07 15.44 -2.23
C GLY A 137 13.57 16.66 -3.01
N SER A 138 13.20 17.71 -2.28
CA SER A 138 12.90 19.03 -2.85
C SER A 138 14.15 19.72 -3.35
#